data_AF-A0A672K9N7-F1
#
_entry.id   AF-A0A672K9N7-F1
#
_cell.length_a   1.000
_cell.length_b   1.000
_cell.length_c   1.000
_cell.angle_alpha   90.00
_cell.angle_beta   90.00
_cell.angle_gamma   90.00
#
_symmetry.space_group_name_H-M   'P 1'
#
loop_
_entity.id
_entity.type
_entity.pdbx_description
1 polymer ?
#
loop_
_entity_poly.entity_id
_entity_poly.type
_entity_poly.pdbx_seq_one_letter_code
_entity_poly.pdbx_strand_id
1 'polypeptide(L)'
;VKSSDASKKNETNPLTEILKCPTKVVLLRNMVGRGEVDEDLEAETKEECEKYGKVIKCVIFEIAGVCDEDAVRIFLEFERVESAIKVSQILLKKAGKCVMA
;
A
#
# COMPACT_ATOMS: atom_id res chain seq x y z
N VAL A 1 15.13 -29.68 -30.68
CA VAL A 1 13.74 -29.68 -30.18
C VAL A 1 13.77 -29.94 -28.69
N LYS A 2 13.08 -29.28 -27.77
CA LYS A 2 12.15 -28.15 -27.74
C LYS A 2 12.09 -27.75 -26.24
N SER A 3 11.97 -26.45 -25.98
CA SER A 3 11.96 -25.76 -24.69
C SER A 3 10.85 -26.17 -23.71
N SER A 4 11.05 -25.88 -22.41
CA SER A 4 10.04 -25.37 -21.46
C SER A 4 10.69 -25.18 -20.08
N ASP A 5 11.30 -24.03 -19.82
CA ASP A 5 10.77 -22.88 -19.06
C ASP A 5 10.85 -23.08 -17.53
N ALA A 6 11.99 -22.65 -16.99
CA ALA A 6 12.21 -22.48 -15.56
C ALA A 6 11.63 -21.12 -15.13
N SER A 7 10.32 -21.09 -14.92
CA SER A 7 9.66 -19.97 -14.24
C SER A 7 10.08 -19.94 -12.77
N LYS A 8 11.22 -19.27 -12.49
CA LYS A 8 11.59 -18.80 -11.15
C LYS A 8 10.55 -17.77 -10.70
N LYS A 9 9.52 -18.21 -9.98
CA LYS A 9 8.74 -17.32 -9.12
C LYS A 9 9.64 -16.93 -7.95
N ASN A 10 10.39 -15.85 -8.14
CA ASN A 10 11.05 -15.16 -7.05
C ASN A 10 9.93 -14.53 -6.21
N GLU A 11 9.48 -15.23 -5.18
CA GLU A 11 8.60 -14.64 -4.16
C GLU A 11 9.44 -13.62 -3.38
N THR A 12 9.63 -12.44 -3.95
CA THR A 12 10.18 -11.29 -3.25
C THR A 12 9.23 -10.97 -2.12
N ASN A 13 9.61 -11.41 -0.91
CA ASN A 13 8.87 -11.16 0.30
C ASN A 13 8.69 -9.63 0.41
N PRO A 14 7.46 -9.08 0.34
CA PRO A 14 7.21 -7.64 0.15
C PRO A 14 7.82 -6.78 1.27
N LEU A 15 8.01 -7.38 2.45
CA LEU A 15 8.78 -6.81 3.56
C LEU A 15 10.21 -6.40 3.18
N THR A 16 10.88 -7.17 2.33
CA THR A 16 12.30 -6.95 1.97
C THR A 16 12.49 -5.84 0.96
N GLU A 17 11.48 -5.46 0.18
CA GLU A 17 11.60 -4.34 -0.77
C GLU A 17 11.34 -3.00 -0.10
N ILE A 18 10.36 -2.95 0.82
CA ILE A 18 10.04 -1.75 1.59
C ILE A 18 11.21 -1.35 2.51
N LEU A 19 11.96 -2.33 3.04
CA LEU A 19 13.14 -2.07 3.87
C LEU A 19 14.38 -1.64 3.07
N LYS A 20 14.40 -1.79 1.73
CA LYS A 20 15.56 -1.38 0.92
C LYS A 20 15.64 0.14 0.76
N CYS A 21 14.50 0.81 0.59
CA CYS A 21 14.42 2.26 0.38
C CYS A 21 13.21 2.84 1.13
N PRO A 22 13.31 3.03 2.46
CA PRO A 22 12.20 3.55 3.22
C PRO A 22 11.93 5.02 2.86
N THR A 23 10.67 5.34 2.59
CA THR A 23 10.23 6.71 2.27
C THR A 23 9.24 7.21 3.32
N LYS A 24 8.90 8.50 3.24
CA LYS A 24 7.82 9.08 4.06
C LYS A 24 6.43 8.72 3.55
N VAL A 25 6.32 8.14 2.36
CA VAL A 25 5.04 7.87 1.69
C VAL A 25 4.76 6.37 1.70
N VAL A 26 3.55 6.01 2.10
CA VAL A 26 3.03 4.64 2.06
C VAL A 26 1.91 4.59 1.04
N LEU A 27 1.95 3.61 0.13
CA LEU A 27 0.87 3.34 -0.81
C LEU A 27 0.09 2.09 -0.37
N LEU A 28 -1.22 2.27 -0.21
CA LEU A 28 -2.18 1.21 0.03
C LEU A 28 -2.91 0.90 -1.28
N ARG A 29 -3.04 -0.38 -1.57
CA ARG A 29 -3.76 -0.93 -2.73
C ARG A 29 -4.76 -1.96 -2.25
N ASN A 30 -5.79 -2.22 -3.06
CA ASN A 30 -6.80 -3.24 -2.77
C ASN A 30 -7.46 -3.06 -1.39
N MET A 31 -7.61 -1.80 -0.95
CA MET A 31 -8.36 -1.46 0.27
C MET A 31 -9.87 -1.45 0.00
N VAL A 32 -10.25 -0.99 -1.20
CA VAL A 32 -11.64 -0.94 -1.70
C VAL A 32 -11.64 -1.17 -3.22
N GLY A 33 -12.77 -1.59 -3.78
CA GLY A 33 -12.95 -1.77 -5.22
C GLY A 33 -13.24 -0.48 -5.98
N ARG A 34 -13.35 -0.59 -7.31
CA ARG A 34 -13.82 0.50 -8.17
C ARG A 34 -15.22 0.96 -7.75
N GLY A 35 -15.42 2.27 -7.60
CA GLY A 35 -16.70 2.86 -7.22
C GLY A 35 -17.08 2.69 -5.75
N GLU A 36 -16.19 2.15 -4.92
CA GLU A 36 -16.38 2.00 -3.46
C GLU A 36 -15.58 3.06 -2.66
N VAL A 37 -15.14 4.13 -3.32
CA VAL A 37 -14.52 5.28 -2.66
C VAL A 37 -15.64 6.19 -2.14
N ASP A 38 -15.88 6.16 -0.83
CA ASP A 38 -16.82 7.05 -0.15
C ASP A 38 -16.13 8.30 0.45
N GLU A 39 -16.93 9.19 1.04
CA GLU A 39 -16.46 10.46 1.62
C GLU A 39 -15.72 10.28 2.96
N ASP A 40 -15.92 9.15 3.64
CA ASP A 40 -15.38 8.89 4.98
C ASP A 40 -14.04 8.13 4.92
N LEU A 41 -13.78 7.38 3.83
CA LEU A 41 -12.61 6.54 3.64
C LEU A 41 -11.28 7.28 3.88
N GLU A 42 -11.17 8.53 3.42
CA GLU A 42 -9.96 9.33 3.63
C GLU A 42 -9.74 9.62 5.12
N ALA A 43 -10.79 10.04 5.82
CA ALA A 43 -10.75 10.39 7.23
C ALA A 43 -10.47 9.16 8.10
N GLU A 44 -11.16 8.04 7.85
CA GLU A 44 -10.96 6.78 8.58
C GLU A 44 -9.54 6.23 8.39
N THR A 45 -9.06 6.21 7.14
CA THR A 45 -7.70 5.72 6.83
C THR A 45 -6.64 6.58 7.50
N LYS A 46 -6.81 7.91 7.47
CA LYS A 46 -5.91 8.86 8.11
C LYS A 46 -5.92 8.67 9.62
N GLU A 47 -7.09 8.63 10.26
CA GLU A 47 -7.22 8.51 11.72
C GLU A 47 -6.60 7.19 12.23
N GLU A 48 -6.83 6.08 11.54
CA GLU A 48 -6.22 4.79 11.90
C GLU A 48 -4.69 4.85 11.80
N CYS A 49 -4.15 5.54 10.79
CA CYS A 49 -2.71 5.69 10.59
C CYS A 49 -2.05 6.69 11.55
N GLU A 50 -2.77 7.74 11.98
CA GLU A 50 -2.29 8.74 12.94
C GLU A 50 -1.95 8.14 14.32
N LYS A 51 -2.51 6.97 14.66
CA LYS A 51 -2.15 6.18 15.86
C LYS A 51 -0.68 5.73 15.88
N TYR A 52 -0.03 5.69 14.72
CA TYR A 52 1.33 5.20 14.56
C TYR A 52 2.34 6.30 14.18
N GLY A 53 1.85 7.47 13.79
CA GLY A 53 2.65 8.67 13.53
C GLY A 53 1.87 9.74 12.79
N LYS A 54 2.34 10.98 12.85
CA LYS A 54 1.65 12.13 12.25
C LYS A 54 1.58 12.02 10.73
N VAL A 55 0.36 11.98 10.19
CA VAL A 55 0.07 12.00 8.75
C VAL A 55 -0.02 13.45 8.29
N ILE A 56 0.80 13.81 7.32
CA ILE A 56 0.82 15.14 6.70
C ILE A 56 -0.26 15.23 5.61
N LYS A 57 -0.41 14.15 4.82
CA LYS A 57 -1.32 14.12 3.69
C LYS A 57 -1.87 12.73 3.46
N CYS A 58 -3.16 12.65 3.16
CA CYS A 58 -3.82 11.47 2.61
C CYS A 58 -4.33 11.85 1.21
N VAL A 59 -4.12 10.99 0.22
CA VAL A 59 -4.63 11.21 -1.15
C VAL A 59 -5.17 9.90 -1.68
N ILE A 60 -6.43 9.89 -2.08
CA ILE A 60 -7.07 8.75 -2.73
C ILE A 60 -7.16 9.02 -4.22
N PHE A 61 -6.75 8.05 -5.03
CA PHE A 61 -6.84 8.12 -6.48
C PHE A 61 -7.48 6.85 -7.03
N GLU A 62 -8.55 7.04 -7.81
CA GLU A 62 -9.22 5.97 -8.51
C GLU A 62 -8.80 5.96 -9.99
N ILE A 63 -8.33 4.81 -10.47
CA ILE A 63 -7.84 4.60 -11.83
C ILE A 63 -8.90 3.85 -12.64
N ALA A 64 -9.37 4.48 -13.70
CA ALA A 64 -10.25 3.84 -14.67
C ALA A 64 -9.47 2.84 -15.56
N GLY A 65 -10.10 1.73 -15.93
CA GLY A 65 -9.57 0.78 -16.91
C GLY A 65 -8.54 -0.23 -16.39
N VAL A 66 -8.26 -0.28 -15.08
CA VAL A 66 -7.43 -1.32 -14.44
C VAL A 66 -8.28 -2.38 -13.72
N CYS A 67 -7.68 -3.47 -13.24
CA CYS A 67 -8.35 -4.45 -12.40
C CYS A 67 -8.81 -3.82 -11.07
N ASP A 68 -9.89 -4.34 -10.48
CA ASP A 68 -10.47 -3.77 -9.25
C ASP A 68 -9.47 -3.71 -8.08
N GLU A 69 -8.56 -4.68 -7.97
CA GLU A 69 -7.51 -4.70 -6.94
C GLU A 69 -6.51 -3.54 -7.04
N ASP A 70 -6.32 -2.97 -8.23
CA ASP A 70 -5.42 -1.84 -8.51
C ASP A 70 -6.18 -0.53 -8.80
N ALA A 71 -7.52 -0.58 -8.78
CA ALA A 71 -8.38 0.53 -9.15
C ALA A 71 -8.27 1.69 -8.16
N VAL A 72 -8.04 1.42 -6.88
CA VAL A 72 -7.92 2.46 -5.85
C VAL A 72 -6.54 2.45 -5.22
N ARG A 73 -5.91 3.63 -5.20
CA ARG A 73 -4.60 3.87 -4.59
C ARG A 73 -4.71 4.95 -3.54
N ILE A 74 -4.31 4.62 -2.32
CA ILE A 74 -4.30 5.56 -1.20
C ILE A 74 -2.86 5.85 -0.84
N PHE A 75 -2.47 7.12 -0.91
CA PHE A 75 -1.15 7.60 -0.55
C PHE A 75 -1.20 8.30 0.79
N LEU A 76 -0.39 7.83 1.74
CA LEU A 76 -0.23 8.42 3.05
C LEU A 76 1.19 8.97 3.19
N GLU A 77 1.30 10.29 3.33
CA GLU A 77 2.57 10.95 3.64
C GLU A 77 2.68 11.17 5.14
N PHE A 78 3.73 10.62 5.74
CA PHE A 78 4.06 10.81 7.15
C PHE A 78 5.08 11.92 7.35
N GLU A 79 5.06 12.55 8.52
CA GLU A 79 6.07 13.54 8.90
C GLU A 79 7.48 12.92 8.94
N ARG A 80 7.53 11.64 9.36
CA ARG A 80 8.74 10.87 9.65
C ARG A 80 8.73 9.54 8.91
N VAL A 81 9.92 9.14 8.43
CA VAL A 81 10.12 7.86 7.73
C VAL A 81 9.89 6.68 8.68
N GLU A 82 10.23 6.84 9.96
CA GLU A 82 10.06 5.82 10.99
C GLU A 82 8.57 5.47 11.19
N SER A 83 7.69 6.47 11.08
CA SER A 83 6.24 6.28 11.13
C SER A 83 5.74 5.50 9.92
N ALA A 84 6.21 5.86 8.72
CA ALA A 84 5.89 5.15 7.48
C ALA A 84 6.37 3.68 7.52
N ILE A 85 7.58 3.40 8.04
CA ILE A 85 8.09 2.04 8.22
C ILE A 85 7.20 1.25 9.18
N LYS A 86 6.86 1.84 10.33
CA LYS A 86 6.03 1.19 11.35
C LYS A 86 4.65 0.84 10.79
N VAL A 87 4.01 1.77 10.09
CA VAL A 87 2.72 1.56 9.44
C VAL A 87 2.82 0.51 8.34
N SER A 88 3.85 0.58 7.49
CA SER A 88 4.07 -0.42 6.44
C SER A 88 4.17 -1.84 7.02
N GLN A 89 4.89 -2.03 8.12
CA GLN A 89 4.97 -3.32 8.81
C GLN A 89 3.64 -3.79 9.40
N ILE A 90 2.84 -2.87 9.95
CA ILE A 90 1.55 -3.19 10.57
C ILE A 90 0.52 -3.56 9.50
N LEU A 91 0.45 -2.78 8.42
CA LEU A 91 -0.49 -3.00 7.34
C LEU A 91 -0.17 -4.28 6.57
N LEU A 92 1.12 -4.61 6.36
CA LEU A 92 1.52 -5.92 5.80
C LEU A 92 1.08 -7.11 6.65
N LYS A 93 1.01 -6.95 7.98
CA LYS A 93 0.57 -8.02 8.89
C LYS A 93 -0.95 -8.13 8.97
N LYS A 94 -1.67 -7.00 8.85
CA LYS A 94 -3.14 -6.94 8.90
C LYS A 94 -3.79 -7.31 7.55
N ALA A 95 -3.33 -6.70 6.46
CA ALA A 95 -3.78 -6.96 5.11
C ALA A 95 -2.83 -7.98 4.49
N GLY A 96 -3.23 -9.26 4.48
CA GLY A 96 -2.40 -10.40 4.08
C GLY A 96 -1.92 -10.41 2.61
N LYS A 97 -1.80 -9.26 1.92
CA LYS A 97 -1.20 -9.08 0.58
C LYS A 97 -1.07 -7.63 0.08
N CYS A 98 -1.23 -6.59 0.92
CA CYS A 98 -1.38 -5.23 0.39
C CYS A 98 -0.49 -4.20 1.09
N VAL A 99 0.76 -4.08 0.65
CA VAL A 99 1.56 -2.84 0.72
C VAL A 99 2.58 -2.91 -0.41
N MET A 100 2.66 -1.86 -1.22
CA MET A 100 3.77 -1.69 -2.16
C MET A 100 4.19 -0.23 -2.08
N ALA A 101 5.45 0.00 -1.71
CA ALA A 101 6.09 1.31 -1.75
C ALA A 101 6.43 1.71 -3.19
#